data_AF-A0A1G2V953-F1
#
_entry.id   AF-A0A1G2V953-F1
#
_cell.length_a   1.000
_cell.length_b   1.000
_cell.length_c   1.000
_cell.angle_alpha   90.00
_cell.angle_beta   90.00
_cell.angle_gamma   90.00
#
_symmetry.space_group_name_H-M   'P 1'
#
loop_
_entity.id
_entity.type
_entity.pdbx_description
1 polymer ?
#
loop_
_entity_poly.entity_id
_entity_poly.type
_entity_poly.pdbx_seq_one_letter_code
_entity_poly.pdbx_strand_id
1 'polypeptide(L)' 'MSTLDFTIKPSVNPHKFTVEIDATRLERLAANFGMFNPDFIRSLDRSEQDVRAGRVKKLRSLKDLRK' A
#
# COMPACT_ATOMS: atom_id res chain seq x y z
N MET A 1 17.35 12.85 3.64
CA MET A 1 16.42 11.87 4.26
C MET A 1 15.10 12.57 4.49
N SER A 2 14.01 12.09 3.91
CA SER A 2 12.67 12.66 4.11
C SER A 2 12.04 12.06 5.37
N THR A 3 11.79 12.87 6.38
CA THR A 3 11.04 12.49 7.58
C THR A 3 9.55 12.71 7.33
N LEU A 4 8.71 11.76 7.77
CA LEU A 4 7.26 11.81 7.63
C LEU A 4 6.63 11.80 9.02
N ASP A 5 5.85 12.82 9.33
CA ASP A 5 5.15 12.95 10.60
C ASP A 5 3.78 12.28 10.45
N PHE A 6 3.51 11.27 11.26
CA PHE A 6 2.26 10.54 11.25
C PHE A 6 1.46 10.89 12.50
N THR A 7 0.20 11.28 12.32
CA THR A 7 -0.73 11.34 13.46
C THR A 7 -1.48 10.02 13.54
N ILE A 8 -1.21 9.25 14.60
CA ILE A 8 -1.87 7.96 14.85
C ILE A 8 -3.03 8.20 15.83
N LYS A 9 -4.27 8.09 15.34
CA LYS A 9 -5.45 8.16 16.22
C LYS A 9 -5.72 6.78 16.81
N PRO A 10 -5.86 6.65 18.14
CA PRO A 10 -6.21 5.38 18.76
C PRO A 10 -7.60 4.94 18.28
N SER A 11 -7.68 3.70 17.81
CA SER A 11 -8.91 3.05 17.38
C SER A 11 -9.49 2.21 18.51
N VAL A 12 -10.82 2.10 18.55
CA VAL A 12 -11.56 1.24 19.47
C VAL A 12 -11.17 -0.24 19.33
N ASN A 13 -10.59 -0.62 18.18
CA ASN A 13 -10.12 -1.97 17.91
C ASN A 13 -8.57 -2.02 17.96
N PRO A 14 -7.95 -2.81 18.86
CA PRO A 14 -6.51 -2.75 19.18
C PRO A 14 -5.57 -3.08 18.01
N HIS A 15 -6.10 -3.61 16.90
CA HIS A 15 -5.32 -3.98 15.71
C HIS A 15 -5.53 -3.05 14.50
N LYS A 16 -6.38 -2.03 14.62
CA LYS A 16 -6.66 -1.09 13.53
C LYS A 16 -6.06 0.27 13.89
N PHE A 17 -5.28 0.87 13.01
CA PHE A 17 -4.75 2.22 13.18
C PHE A 17 -5.24 3.09 12.03
N THR A 18 -5.73 4.29 12.35
CA THR A 18 -5.99 5.32 11.34
C THR A 18 -4.84 6.30 11.39
N VAL A 19 -4.19 6.47 10.24
CA VAL A 19 -3.02 7.33 10.08
C VAL A 19 -3.39 8.48 9.17
N GLU A 20 -3.27 9.71 9.66
CA GLU A 20 -3.46 10.93 8.88
C GLU A 20 -2.11 11.43 8.37
N ILE A 21 -2.04 11.71 7.06
CA ILE A 21 -0.83 12.10 6.34
C ILE A 21 -1.13 13.32 5.48
N ASP A 22 -0.18 14.26 5.42
CA ASP A 22 -0.19 15.36 4.47
C ASP A 22 -0.17 14.85 3.02
N ALA A 23 -1.10 15.33 2.19
CA ALA A 23 -1.29 14.85 0.82
C ALA A 23 -0.04 15.03 -0.04
N THR A 24 0.63 16.18 0.05
CA THR A 24 1.85 16.47 -0.74
C THR A 24 3.01 15.58 -0.31
N ARG A 25 3.15 15.30 0.98
CA ARG A 25 4.16 14.36 1.48
C ARG A 25 3.87 12.93 1.02
N LEU A 26 2.60 12.53 0.99
CA LEU A 26 2.17 11.23 0.48
C LEU A 26 2.50 11.07 -1.02
N GLU A 27 2.20 12.09 -1.83
CA GLU A 27 2.52 12.07 -3.26
C GLU A 27 4.02 11.94 -3.52
N ARG A 28 4.85 12.70 -2.78
CA ARG A 28 6.31 12.57 -2.86
C ARG A 28 6.79 11.18 -2.47
N LEU A 29 6.17 10.58 -1.47
CA LEU A 29 6.47 9.22 -1.05
C LEU A 29 6.09 8.20 -2.13
N ALA A 30 4.91 8.34 -2.74
CA ALA A 30 4.47 7.52 -3.87
C ALA A 30 5.44 7.65 -5.06
N ALA A 31 5.93 8.85 -5.34
CA ALA A 31 6.97 9.08 -6.35
C ALA A 31 8.28 8.33 -6.00
N ASN A 32 8.73 8.42 -4.75
CA ASN A 32 9.93 7.72 -4.28
C ASN A 32 9.79 6.19 -4.36
N PHE A 33 8.58 5.66 -4.17
CA PHE A 33 8.29 4.23 -4.36
C PHE A 33 8.07 3.83 -5.83
N GLY A 34 8.20 4.77 -6.78
CA GLY A 34 8.03 4.49 -8.21
C GLY A 34 6.59 4.19 -8.61
N MET A 35 5.61 4.60 -7.80
CA MET A 35 4.18 4.33 -8.06
C MET A 35 3.64 5.07 -9.30
N PHE A 36 4.40 6.03 -9.84
CA PHE A 36 4.08 6.73 -11.09
C PHE A 36 4.85 6.18 -12.31
N ASN A 37 5.65 5.12 -12.14
CA ASN A 37 6.36 4.49 -13.24
C ASN A 37 5.34 3.87 -14.24
N PRO A 38 5.45 4.12 -15.56
CA PRO A 38 4.62 3.48 -16.57
C PRO A 38 4.50 1.96 -16.45
N ASP A 39 5.57 1.26 -16.06
CA ASP A 39 5.54 -0.19 -15.84
C ASP A 39 4.67 -0.59 -14.65
N PHE A 40 4.76 0.19 -13.56
CA PHE A 40 3.93 -0.01 -12.38
C PHE A 40 2.46 0.24 -12.74
N ILE A 41 2.15 1.33 -13.43
CA ILE A 41 0.78 1.65 -13.87
C ILE A 41 0.22 0.54 -14.76
N ARG A 42 0.99 0.05 -15.74
CA ARG A 42 0.59 -1.11 -16.57
C ARG A 42 0.37 -2.40 -15.78
N SER A 43 1.09 -2.58 -14.68
CA SER A 43 0.91 -3.74 -13.80
C SER A 43 -0.39 -3.67 -12.99
N LEU A 44 -0.93 -2.47 -12.74
CA LEU A 44 -2.20 -2.30 -12.02
C LEU A 44 -3.37 -2.89 -12.80
N ASP A 45 -3.44 -2.65 -14.11
CA ASP A 45 -4.50 -3.20 -14.96
C ASP A 45 -4.54 -4.74 -14.88
N ARG A 46 -3.37 -5.38 -14.93
CA ARG A 46 -3.25 -6.84 -14.78
C ARG A 46 -3.68 -7.29 -13.39
N SER A 47 -3.23 -6.57 -12.36
CA SER A 47 -3.58 -6.88 -10.97
C SER A 47 -5.08 -6.74 -10.73
N GLU A 48 -5.72 -5.73 -11.31
CA GLU A 48 -7.17 -5.53 -11.22
C GLU A 48 -7.93 -6.66 -11.93
N GLN A 49 -7.47 -7.05 -13.12
CA GLN A 49 -8.03 -8.21 -13.83
C GLN A 49 -7.90 -9.50 -13.02
N ASP A 50 -6.75 -9.72 -12.37
CA ASP A 50 -6.52 -10.88 -11.50
C ASP A 50 -7.47 -10.89 -10.29
N VAL A 51 -7.69 -9.72 -9.67
CA VAL A 51 -8.67 -9.56 -8.58
C VAL A 51 -10.09 -9.89 -9.07
N ARG A 52 -10.52 -9.31 -10.20
CA ARG A 52 -11.85 -9.55 -10.77
C ARG A 52 -12.06 -11.01 -11.17
N ALA A 53 -11.02 -11.67 -11.67
CA ALA A 53 -11.05 -13.08 -12.05
C ALA A 53 -10.88 -14.05 -10.87
N GLY A 54 -10.73 -13.54 -9.64
CA GLY A 54 -10.54 -14.37 -8.45
C GLY A 54 -9.16 -15.04 -8.35
N ARG A 55 -8.18 -14.62 -9.16
CA ARG A 55 -6.78 -15.11 -9.13
C ARG A 55 -5.98 -14.46 -8.00
N VAL A 56 -6.58 -14.41 -6.82
CA VAL A 56 -6.00 -13.79 -5.62
C VAL A 56 -5.81 -14.85 -4.54
N LYS A 57 -4.67 -14.80 -3.86
CA LYS A 57 -4.38 -15.68 -2.72
C LYS A 57 -4.25 -14.85 -1.46
N LYS A 58 -5.13 -15.08 -0.49
CA LYS A 58 -5.02 -14.44 0.82
C LYS A 58 -3.82 -15.00 1.57
N LEU A 59 -2.90 -14.12 1.94
CA LEU A 59 -1.78 -14.45 2.83
C LEU A 59 -2.25 -14.27 4.27
N ARG A 60 -1.93 -15.23 5.13
CA ARG A 60 -2.15 -15.11 6.59
C ARG A 60 -0.97 -14.43 7.25
N SER A 61 0.23 -14.58 6.67
CA SER A 61 1.44 -13.94 7.15
C SER A 61 2.44 -13.70 6.02
N LEU A 62 3.38 -12.78 6.23
CA LEU A 62 4.50 -12.57 5.29
C LEU A 62 5.41 -13.81 5.16
N LYS A 63 5.36 -14.76 6.10
CA LYS A 63 6.10 -16.03 5.98
C LYS A 63 5.58 -16.88 4.83
N ASP A 64 4.33 -16.70 4.43
CA ASP A 64 3.69 -17.46 3.36
C ASP A 64 4.32 -17.18 1.98
N LEU A 65 5.10 -16.09 1.87
CA LEU A 65 5.83 -15.66 0.67
C LEU A 65 7.28 -16.17 0.59
N ARG A 66 7.82 -16.78 1.65
CA ARG A 66 9.23 -17.24 1.70
C ARG A 66 9.46 -18.62 1.05
N LYS A 67 8.48 -19.16 0.33
CA LYS A 67 8.63 -20.45 -0.37
C LYS A 67 9.22 -20.28 -1.74
#